data_AF-A0AAE0C1I4-F1
#
_entry.id   AF-A0AAE0C1I4-F1
#
_cell.length_a   1.000
_cell.length_b   1.000
_cell.length_c   1.000
_cell.angle_alpha   90.00
_cell.angle_beta   90.00
_cell.angle_gamma   90.00
#
_symmetry.space_group_name_H-M   'P 1'
#
loop_
_entity.id
_entity.type
_entity.pdbx_description
1 polymer ?
#
loop_
_entity_poly.entity_id
_entity_poly.type
_entity_poly.pdbx_seq_one_letter_code
_entity_poly.pdbx_strand_id
1 'polypeptide(L)'
;MAVTFDLSGEGEIPISLVDIQTLAIEMGYAKPNVDPSKPLTARANMKDFFDMYGVKALTNFKKRFYTEKLAPIPPGGTPMLPPSKKKDEAQEEVKAIKKVEVDPSTIPDVAQYAELTQKVAGLKWRVISRPGGATMKPNDFYRLMACITQVDKGDNTTEKPMWADHGGLDFDGRESWDAWTALKGKSPEDAKKTFCLTWAEAHADSKTNFRA
;
A
#
# COMPACT_ATOMS: atom_id res chain seq x y z
N MET A 1 25.31 1.08 17.31
CA MET A 1 24.99 -0.11 18.12
C MET A 1 24.93 -1.29 17.17
N ALA A 2 25.56 -2.42 17.49
CA ALA A 2 25.42 -3.61 16.66
C ALA A 2 23.98 -4.13 16.80
N VAL A 3 23.29 -4.34 15.67
CA VAL A 3 21.94 -4.89 15.68
C VAL A 3 22.04 -6.38 15.97
N THR A 4 21.42 -6.84 17.05
CA THR A 4 21.39 -8.25 17.46
C THR A 4 19.95 -8.74 17.57
N PHE A 5 19.72 -10.05 17.43
CA PHE A 5 18.37 -10.63 17.51
C PHE A 5 17.67 -10.41 18.84
N ASP A 6 18.40 -10.10 19.92
CA ASP A 6 17.81 -9.75 21.21
C ASP A 6 16.91 -8.52 21.12
N LEU A 7 17.23 -7.60 20.20
CA LEU A 7 16.47 -6.38 19.94
C LEU A 7 15.21 -6.61 19.08
N SER A 8 14.96 -7.85 18.63
CA SER A 8 13.80 -8.15 17.80
C SER A 8 12.51 -8.21 18.64
N GLY A 9 11.42 -7.67 18.10
CA GLY A 9 10.14 -7.56 18.78
C GLY A 9 10.05 -6.40 19.77
N GLU A 10 11.08 -5.54 19.87
CA GLU A 10 11.09 -4.36 20.77
C GLU A 10 10.41 -3.12 20.15
N GLY A 11 9.86 -3.23 18.94
CA GLY A 11 9.25 -2.12 18.20
C GLY A 11 10.21 -1.42 17.25
N GLU A 12 9.88 -0.19 16.86
CA GLU A 12 10.66 0.57 15.88
C GLU A 12 12.01 1.02 16.47
N ILE A 13 13.07 0.30 16.11
CA ILE A 13 14.45 0.66 16.44
C ILE A 13 15.22 1.10 15.19
N PRO A 14 16.14 2.08 15.30
CA PRO A 14 16.93 2.55 14.17
C PRO A 14 17.92 1.47 13.71
N ILE A 15 17.59 0.78 12.61
CA ILE A 15 18.42 -0.24 11.95
C ILE A 15 18.91 0.31 10.61
N SER A 16 20.21 0.40 10.40
CA SER A 16 20.76 0.74 9.09
C SER A 16 20.98 -0.50 8.22
N LEU A 17 21.17 -0.31 6.91
CA LEU A 17 21.55 -1.40 6.01
C LEU A 17 22.93 -1.98 6.37
N VAL A 18 23.84 -1.14 6.87
CA VAL A 18 25.19 -1.55 7.28
C VAL A 18 25.13 -2.49 8.48
N ASP A 19 24.22 -2.24 9.42
CA ASP A 19 24.05 -3.08 10.60
C ASP A 19 23.57 -4.48 10.22
N ILE A 20 22.59 -4.59 9.31
CA ILE A 20 22.09 -5.88 8.84
C ILE A 20 23.13 -6.63 8.01
N GLN A 21 23.96 -5.93 7.21
CA GLN A 21 25.05 -6.58 6.49
C GLN A 21 26.12 -7.15 7.43
N THR A 22 26.39 -6.43 8.52
CA THR A 22 27.32 -6.88 9.57
C THR A 22 26.76 -8.12 10.26
N LEU A 23 25.50 -8.07 10.69
CA LEU A 23 24.79 -9.19 11.30
C LEU A 23 24.77 -10.43 10.38
N ALA A 24 24.48 -10.24 9.08
CA ALA A 24 24.47 -11.32 8.11
C ALA A 24 25.85 -12.01 8.00
N ILE A 25 26.93 -11.24 7.97
CA ILE A 25 28.29 -11.79 7.93
C ILE A 25 28.64 -12.52 9.24
N GLU A 26 28.30 -11.95 10.39
CA GLU A 26 28.51 -12.58 11.71
C GLU A 26 27.78 -13.93 11.83
N MET A 27 26.62 -14.03 11.20
CA MET A 27 25.83 -15.25 11.10
C MET A 27 26.33 -16.25 10.04
N GLY A 28 27.37 -15.92 9.28
CA GLY A 28 27.94 -16.79 8.25
C GLY A 28 27.31 -16.64 6.86
N TYR A 29 26.44 -15.66 6.63
CA TYR A 29 25.93 -15.32 5.29
C TYR A 29 26.93 -14.45 4.54
N ALA A 30 28.10 -15.02 4.24
CA ALA A 30 29.11 -14.43 3.38
C ALA A 30 29.03 -15.03 1.97
N LYS A 31 29.28 -14.21 0.93
CA LYS A 31 29.41 -14.70 -0.43
C LYS A 31 30.70 -15.52 -0.57
N PRO A 32 30.68 -16.66 -1.27
CA PRO A 32 31.87 -17.46 -1.48
C PRO A 32 32.88 -16.70 -2.35
N ASN A 33 34.17 -16.92 -2.10
CA ASN A 33 35.29 -16.38 -2.89
C ASN A 33 35.38 -14.84 -2.95
N VAL A 34 34.84 -14.13 -1.96
CA VAL A 34 35.00 -12.67 -1.84
C VAL A 34 36.09 -12.34 -0.81
N ASP A 35 37.03 -11.50 -1.21
CA ASP A 35 38.12 -11.02 -0.35
C ASP A 35 37.57 -10.30 0.92
N PRO A 36 38.03 -10.68 2.13
CA PRO A 36 37.65 -10.02 3.38
C PRO A 36 37.92 -8.50 3.43
N SER A 37 38.85 -7.99 2.63
CA SER A 37 39.16 -6.56 2.54
C SER A 37 38.08 -5.73 1.82
N LYS A 38 37.17 -6.39 1.09
CA LYS A 38 36.12 -5.71 0.31
C LYS A 38 35.04 -5.11 1.22
N PRO A 39 34.28 -4.11 0.73
CA PRO A 39 33.15 -3.55 1.46
C PRO A 39 32.11 -4.61 1.85
N LEU A 40 31.40 -4.39 2.96
CA LEU A 40 30.34 -5.29 3.46
C LEU A 40 29.28 -5.61 2.40
N THR A 41 28.92 -4.65 1.55
CA THR A 41 27.98 -4.82 0.42
C THR A 41 28.43 -5.89 -0.57
N ALA A 42 29.73 -6.03 -0.78
CA ALA A 42 30.32 -7.03 -1.67
C ALA A 42 30.40 -8.40 -0.98
N ARG A 43 30.63 -8.43 0.34
CA ARG A 43 30.86 -9.63 1.14
C ARG A 43 29.58 -10.32 1.64
N ALA A 44 28.57 -9.55 2.07
CA ALA A 44 27.36 -10.09 2.68
C ALA A 44 26.45 -10.74 1.62
N ASN A 45 25.99 -11.95 1.88
CA ASN A 45 24.99 -12.66 1.08
C ASN A 45 23.58 -12.32 1.61
N MET A 46 23.15 -11.09 1.33
CA MET A 46 21.85 -10.57 1.78
C MET A 46 20.65 -11.32 1.22
N LYS A 47 20.80 -11.94 0.03
CA LYS A 47 19.73 -12.71 -0.59
C LYS A 47 19.41 -13.94 0.25
N ASP A 48 20.41 -14.77 0.50
CA ASP A 48 20.20 -16.00 1.29
C ASP A 48 19.85 -15.67 2.74
N PHE A 49 20.41 -14.59 3.30
CA PHE A 49 20.00 -14.09 4.61
C PHE A 49 18.50 -13.78 4.66
N PHE A 50 17.97 -12.98 3.73
CA PHE A 50 16.55 -12.62 3.71
C PHE A 50 15.64 -13.82 3.40
N ASP A 51 16.05 -14.70 2.50
CA ASP A 51 15.29 -15.91 2.16
C ASP A 51 15.08 -16.80 3.40
N MET A 52 16.09 -16.89 4.28
CA MET A 52 16.00 -17.65 5.53
C MET A 52 14.99 -17.07 6.54
N TYR A 53 14.71 -15.77 6.46
CA TYR A 53 13.67 -15.10 7.25
C TYR A 53 12.36 -14.93 6.48
N GLY A 54 12.21 -15.60 5.32
CA GLY A 54 10.97 -15.60 4.54
C GLY A 54 10.63 -14.23 3.94
N VAL A 55 11.60 -13.34 3.77
CA VAL A 55 11.42 -11.98 3.22
C VAL A 55 12.30 -11.77 2.00
N LYS A 56 11.96 -10.80 1.14
CA LYS A 56 12.70 -10.53 -0.11
C LYS A 56 13.47 -9.20 -0.09
N ALA A 57 13.30 -8.39 0.94
CA ALA A 57 13.82 -7.03 1.00
C ALA A 57 14.03 -6.57 2.44
N LEU A 58 14.94 -5.59 2.62
CA LEU A 58 15.26 -4.98 3.91
C LEU A 58 14.02 -4.41 4.60
N THR A 59 13.13 -3.74 3.87
CA THR A 59 11.92 -3.14 4.45
C THR A 59 11.03 -4.18 5.12
N ASN A 60 10.86 -5.35 4.51
CA ASN A 60 10.06 -6.43 5.08
C ASN A 60 10.79 -7.14 6.22
N PHE A 61 12.11 -7.28 6.12
CA PHE A 61 12.91 -7.77 7.23
C PHE A 61 12.79 -6.88 8.47
N LYS A 62 12.93 -5.55 8.31
CA LYS A 62 12.77 -4.57 9.39
C LYS A 62 11.40 -4.68 10.05
N LYS A 63 10.32 -4.74 9.26
CA LYS A 63 8.97 -4.93 9.80
C LYS A 63 8.88 -6.17 10.68
N ARG A 64 9.30 -7.33 10.17
CA ARG A 64 9.31 -8.58 10.97
C ARG A 64 10.18 -8.46 12.21
N PHE A 65 11.38 -7.88 12.06
CA PHE A 65 12.32 -7.67 13.16
C PHE A 65 11.72 -6.78 14.26
N TYR A 66 10.92 -5.77 13.91
CA TYR A 66 10.27 -4.89 14.87
C TYR A 66 9.09 -5.55 15.58
N THR A 67 8.33 -6.39 14.86
CA THR A 67 7.06 -6.95 15.35
C THR A 67 7.18 -8.33 16.00
N GLU A 68 8.17 -9.12 15.58
CA GLU A 68 8.34 -10.51 15.98
C GLU A 68 9.66 -10.68 16.71
N LYS A 69 9.66 -11.50 17.75
CA LYS A 69 10.89 -11.97 18.38
C LYS A 69 11.50 -13.06 17.50
N LEU A 70 12.55 -12.71 16.76
CA LEU A 70 13.23 -13.57 15.81
C LEU A 70 14.39 -14.31 16.49
N ALA A 71 14.59 -15.57 16.10
CA ALA A 71 15.77 -16.34 16.49
C ALA A 71 16.84 -16.26 15.39
N PRO A 72 18.14 -16.30 15.74
CA PRO A 72 19.20 -16.40 14.75
C PRO A 72 19.12 -17.76 14.02
N ILE A 73 18.99 -17.71 12.69
CA ILE A 73 19.00 -18.90 11.83
C ILE A 73 20.33 -18.95 11.06
N PRO A 74 21.15 -20.01 11.17
CA PRO A 74 22.38 -20.13 10.39
C PRO A 74 22.10 -20.52 8.92
N PRO A 75 23.08 -20.33 8.02
CA PRO A 75 23.01 -20.84 6.65
C PRO A 75 22.69 -22.35 6.64
N GLY A 76 21.70 -22.75 5.84
CA GLY A 76 21.27 -24.15 5.76
C GLY A 76 20.33 -24.62 6.89
N GLY A 77 19.92 -23.73 7.81
CA GLY A 77 18.88 -24.01 8.78
C GLY A 77 17.48 -24.18 8.14
N THR A 78 16.45 -24.32 8.96
CA THR A 78 15.06 -24.32 8.47
C THR A 78 14.61 -22.88 8.22
N PRO A 79 14.22 -22.50 6.99
CA PRO A 79 13.74 -21.16 6.71
C PRO A 79 12.45 -20.86 7.48
N MET A 80 12.29 -19.63 7.95
CA MET A 80 11.00 -19.18 8.43
C MET A 80 9.99 -19.21 7.29
N LEU A 81 8.75 -19.57 7.61
CA LEU A 81 7.65 -19.36 6.68
C LEU A 81 7.61 -17.88 6.31
N PRO A 82 7.38 -17.56 5.03
CA PRO A 82 7.07 -16.20 4.63
C PRO A 82 5.93 -15.68 5.51
N PRO A 83 5.94 -14.39 5.87
CA PRO A 83 4.84 -13.81 6.62
C PRO A 83 3.54 -14.17 5.90
N SER A 84 2.62 -14.80 6.63
CA SER A 84 1.35 -15.23 6.07
C SER A 84 0.68 -14.02 5.44
N LYS A 85 0.27 -14.11 4.15
CA LYS A 85 -0.43 -13.04 3.42
C LYS A 85 -1.63 -12.44 4.17
N LYS A 86 -2.10 -13.07 5.24
CA LYS A 86 -3.09 -12.55 6.18
C LYS A 86 -2.48 -11.52 7.14
N LYS A 87 -2.18 -10.31 6.63
CA LYS A 87 -2.24 -8.99 7.32
C LYS A 87 -1.49 -7.86 6.60
N ASP A 88 -0.79 -8.16 5.50
CA ASP A 88 -0.02 -7.16 4.73
C ASP A 88 -0.65 -6.76 3.39
N GLU A 89 -1.91 -7.14 3.10
CA GLU A 89 -2.68 -6.59 1.96
C GLU A 89 -3.01 -5.09 2.10
N ALA A 90 -2.55 -4.43 3.18
CA ALA A 90 -2.75 -3.00 3.37
C ALA A 90 -1.61 -2.12 2.83
N GLN A 91 -0.50 -2.67 2.34
CA GLN A 91 0.63 -1.87 1.90
C GLN A 91 1.18 -2.38 0.56
N GLU A 92 0.89 -1.63 -0.51
CA GLU A 92 1.45 -1.78 -1.85
C GLU A 92 1.04 -3.02 -2.66
N GLU A 93 -0.23 -3.40 -2.58
CA GLU A 93 -0.87 -3.80 -3.84
C GLU A 93 -1.08 -2.51 -4.64
N VAL A 94 -0.58 -2.47 -5.87
CA VAL A 94 -1.28 -1.74 -6.93
C VAL A 94 -2.66 -2.39 -6.94
N LYS A 95 -3.61 -1.87 -6.15
CA LYS A 95 -4.94 -2.46 -5.98
C LYS A 95 -5.51 -2.53 -7.38
N ALA A 96 -5.50 -3.73 -7.96
CA ALA A 96 -6.28 -3.98 -9.15
C ALA A 96 -7.71 -3.64 -8.73
N ILE A 97 -8.21 -2.50 -9.22
CA ILE A 97 -9.59 -2.09 -8.98
C ILE A 97 -10.43 -3.28 -9.39
N LYS A 98 -11.07 -3.92 -8.42
CA LYS A 98 -11.86 -5.11 -8.65
C LYS A 98 -13.10 -4.63 -9.40
N LYS A 99 -13.01 -4.60 -10.73
CA LYS A 99 -14.12 -4.19 -11.58
C LYS A 99 -15.25 -5.17 -11.33
N VAL A 100 -16.32 -4.67 -10.75
CA VAL A 100 -17.55 -5.41 -10.54
C VAL A 100 -18.25 -5.46 -11.89
N GLU A 101 -18.64 -6.66 -12.32
CA GLU A 101 -19.46 -6.78 -13.52
C GLU A 101 -20.83 -6.15 -13.24
N VAL A 102 -21.15 -5.11 -14.01
CA VAL A 102 -22.41 -4.36 -13.88
C VAL A 102 -23.25 -4.58 -15.12
N ASP A 103 -24.55 -4.81 -14.92
CA ASP A 103 -25.51 -4.84 -16.01
C ASP A 103 -25.58 -3.43 -16.63
N PRO A 104 -25.35 -3.27 -17.95
CA PRO A 104 -25.40 -1.97 -18.62
C PRO A 104 -26.70 -1.19 -18.39
N SER A 105 -27.83 -1.87 -18.13
CA SER A 105 -29.11 -1.24 -17.84
C SER A 105 -29.17 -0.55 -16.48
N THR A 106 -28.25 -0.87 -15.57
CA THR A 106 -28.14 -0.25 -14.24
C THR A 106 -27.25 0.98 -14.22
N ILE A 107 -26.51 1.24 -15.31
CA ILE A 107 -25.63 2.39 -15.44
C ILE A 107 -26.50 3.63 -15.69
N PRO A 108 -26.46 4.65 -14.80
CA PRO A 108 -27.23 5.87 -14.99
C PRO A 108 -26.81 6.61 -16.26
N ASP A 109 -27.74 7.38 -16.82
CA ASP A 109 -27.42 8.25 -17.96
C ASP A 109 -26.53 9.42 -17.52
N VAL A 110 -25.67 9.89 -18.43
CA VAL A 110 -24.79 11.05 -18.19
C VAL A 110 -25.58 12.31 -17.82
N ALA A 111 -26.82 12.46 -18.28
CA ALA A 111 -27.72 13.55 -17.90
C ALA A 111 -28.01 13.57 -16.39
N GLN A 112 -27.93 12.43 -15.71
CA GLN A 112 -28.14 12.31 -14.26
C GLN A 112 -26.90 12.69 -13.45
N TYR A 113 -25.74 12.91 -14.10
CA TYR A 113 -24.48 13.25 -13.44
C TYR A 113 -24.64 14.35 -12.39
N ALA A 114 -25.22 15.50 -12.77
CA ALA A 114 -25.33 16.66 -11.89
C ALA A 114 -26.16 16.40 -10.63
N GLU A 115 -27.19 15.56 -10.72
CA GLU A 115 -28.00 15.17 -9.57
C GLU A 115 -27.25 14.15 -8.68
N LEU A 116 -26.59 13.18 -9.30
CA LEU A 116 -25.88 12.12 -8.61
C LEU A 116 -24.64 12.63 -7.86
N THR A 117 -23.90 13.62 -8.40
CA THR A 117 -22.75 14.22 -7.71
C THR A 117 -23.15 14.81 -6.36
N GLN A 118 -24.32 15.47 -6.27
CA GLN A 118 -24.84 16.01 -5.02
C GLN A 118 -25.17 14.93 -3.99
N LYS A 119 -25.53 13.72 -4.46
CA LYS A 119 -25.86 12.58 -3.60
C LYS A 119 -24.63 11.88 -3.04
N VAL A 120 -23.47 11.93 -3.69
CA VAL A 120 -22.24 11.20 -3.30
C VAL A 120 -21.89 11.44 -1.83
N ALA A 121 -21.90 12.69 -1.38
CA ALA A 121 -21.52 13.06 -0.01
C ALA A 121 -22.51 12.55 1.06
N GLY A 122 -23.79 12.37 0.69
CA GLY A 122 -24.84 11.91 1.58
C GLY A 122 -24.92 10.39 1.76
N LEU A 123 -24.19 9.62 0.96
CA LEU A 123 -24.19 8.16 1.06
C LEU A 123 -23.46 7.70 2.34
N LYS A 124 -23.97 6.62 2.96
CA LYS A 124 -23.39 6.03 4.17
C LYS A 124 -22.15 5.18 3.86
N TRP A 125 -21.09 5.80 3.35
CA TRP A 125 -19.85 5.11 3.01
C TRP A 125 -19.25 4.37 4.21
N ARG A 126 -18.72 3.18 3.97
CA ARG A 126 -17.91 2.47 4.96
C ARG A 126 -16.69 3.30 5.32
N VAL A 127 -16.16 3.04 6.51
CA VAL A 127 -14.89 3.60 6.95
C VAL A 127 -13.94 2.45 7.18
N ILE A 128 -12.76 2.55 6.58
CA ILE A 128 -11.70 1.56 6.62
C ILE A 128 -10.60 2.12 7.51
N SER A 129 -10.32 1.45 8.62
CA SER A 129 -9.24 1.85 9.52
C SER A 129 -7.87 1.50 8.94
N ARG A 130 -6.88 2.36 9.19
CA ARG A 130 -5.47 2.21 8.83
C ARG A 130 -4.60 2.33 10.08
N PRO A 131 -3.32 1.92 10.00
CA PRO A 131 -2.37 2.11 11.09
C PRO A 131 -2.30 3.57 11.53
N GLY A 132 -1.99 3.80 12.81
CA GLY A 132 -1.89 5.15 13.38
C GLY A 132 -3.25 5.84 13.59
N GLY A 133 -4.36 5.09 13.63
CA GLY A 133 -5.70 5.63 13.85
C GLY A 133 -6.29 6.36 12.63
N ALA A 134 -5.57 6.39 11.51
CA ALA A 134 -6.06 6.97 10.27
C ALA A 134 -7.25 6.18 9.72
N THR A 135 -8.10 6.86 8.96
CA THR A 135 -9.27 6.25 8.34
C THR A 135 -9.38 6.64 6.87
N MET A 136 -9.95 5.75 6.08
CA MET A 136 -10.20 5.95 4.65
C MET A 136 -11.62 5.56 4.27
N LYS A 137 -12.03 5.95 3.07
CA LYS A 137 -13.22 5.44 2.38
C LYS A 137 -12.88 4.26 1.46
N PRO A 138 -13.89 3.54 0.96
CA PRO A 138 -13.70 2.55 -0.10
C PRO A 138 -13.18 3.18 -1.40
N ASN A 139 -12.53 2.39 -2.25
CA ASN A 139 -11.94 2.89 -3.50
C ASN A 139 -12.95 3.58 -4.41
N ASP A 140 -14.19 3.09 -4.51
CA ASP A 140 -15.18 3.68 -5.42
C ASP A 140 -15.61 5.09 -4.99
N PHE A 141 -15.51 5.43 -3.69
CA PHE A 141 -15.68 6.81 -3.24
C PHE A 141 -14.64 7.72 -3.90
N TYR A 142 -13.35 7.35 -3.84
CA TYR A 142 -12.28 8.16 -4.43
C TYR A 142 -12.36 8.21 -5.95
N ARG A 143 -12.81 7.13 -6.61
CA ARG A 143 -13.06 7.13 -8.06
C ARG A 143 -14.18 8.09 -8.46
N LEU A 144 -15.29 8.14 -7.71
CA LEU A 144 -16.37 9.09 -7.96
C LEU A 144 -15.87 10.54 -7.75
N MET A 145 -15.16 10.80 -6.66
CA MET A 145 -14.60 12.13 -6.37
C MET A 145 -13.56 12.55 -7.40
N ALA A 146 -12.75 11.61 -7.89
CA ALA A 146 -11.79 11.85 -8.97
C ALA A 146 -12.49 12.25 -10.26
N CYS A 147 -13.58 11.58 -10.65
CA CYS A 147 -14.35 11.98 -11.83
C CYS A 147 -14.96 13.37 -11.67
N ILE A 148 -15.50 13.70 -10.49
CA ILE A 148 -16.01 15.05 -10.21
C ILE A 148 -14.88 16.09 -10.37
N THR A 149 -13.74 15.82 -9.75
CA THR A 149 -12.58 16.72 -9.80
C THR A 149 -12.03 16.88 -11.22
N GLN A 150 -12.00 15.81 -12.01
CA GLN A 150 -11.56 15.86 -13.41
C GLN A 150 -12.52 16.68 -14.28
N VAL A 151 -13.84 16.59 -14.05
CA VAL A 151 -14.84 17.41 -14.77
C VAL A 151 -14.68 18.88 -14.42
N ASP A 152 -14.43 19.19 -13.14
CA ASP A 152 -14.40 20.57 -12.65
C ASP A 152 -13.06 21.27 -12.88
N LYS A 153 -11.94 20.54 -12.74
CA LYS A 153 -10.57 21.10 -12.72
C LYS A 153 -9.68 20.58 -13.85
N GLY A 154 -10.08 19.54 -14.58
CA GLY A 154 -9.24 18.88 -15.57
C GLY A 154 -8.13 18.04 -14.92
N ASP A 155 -7.02 17.90 -15.63
CA ASP A 155 -5.91 17.02 -15.24
C ASP A 155 -5.26 17.41 -13.91
N ASN A 156 -4.89 16.41 -13.12
CA ASN A 156 -4.12 16.61 -11.90
C ASN A 156 -2.68 17.08 -12.21
N THR A 157 -2.32 18.26 -11.71
CA THR A 157 -0.97 18.85 -11.80
C THR A 157 -0.32 19.04 -10.44
N THR A 158 -0.98 18.61 -9.36
CA THR A 158 -0.53 18.82 -7.98
C THR A 158 0.46 17.74 -7.54
N GLU A 159 1.25 18.03 -6.52
CA GLU A 159 2.13 17.03 -5.90
C GLU A 159 1.32 16.03 -5.08
N LYS A 160 1.78 14.78 -5.05
CA LYS A 160 1.13 13.73 -4.27
C LYS A 160 1.32 14.01 -2.76
N PRO A 161 0.23 14.11 -1.97
CA PRO A 161 0.34 14.33 -0.54
C PRO A 161 1.03 13.14 0.13
N MET A 162 1.80 13.40 1.19
CA MET A 162 2.52 12.35 1.94
C MET A 162 2.18 12.36 3.43
N TRP A 163 2.03 13.55 4.01
CA TRP A 163 1.76 13.75 5.42
C TRP A 163 0.44 14.49 5.59
N ALA A 164 -0.37 14.07 6.56
CA ALA A 164 -1.56 14.77 7.00
C ALA A 164 -1.18 15.90 7.96
N ASP A 165 -2.08 16.85 8.19
CA ASP A 165 -1.83 18.02 9.06
C ASP A 165 -1.41 17.65 10.49
N HIS A 166 -1.85 16.49 10.98
CA HIS A 166 -1.49 15.96 12.30
C HIS A 166 -0.17 15.15 12.31
N GLY A 167 0.63 15.22 11.24
CA GLY A 167 1.95 14.58 11.13
C GLY A 167 1.93 13.06 10.85
N GLY A 168 0.76 12.46 10.69
CA GLY A 168 0.63 11.06 10.25
C GLY A 168 0.66 10.91 8.73
N LEU A 169 0.69 9.68 8.21
CA LEU A 169 0.59 9.44 6.77
C LEU A 169 -0.81 9.83 6.26
N ASP A 170 -0.86 10.60 5.17
CA ASP A 170 -2.12 11.01 4.55
C ASP A 170 -2.65 9.93 3.59
N PHE A 171 -3.34 8.93 4.13
CA PHE A 171 -3.91 7.87 3.30
C PHE A 171 -5.07 8.35 2.43
N ASP A 172 -5.88 9.28 2.92
CA ASP A 172 -7.09 9.76 2.25
C ASP A 172 -6.74 10.67 1.06
N GLY A 173 -5.83 11.63 1.29
CA GLY A 173 -5.32 12.50 0.24
C GLY A 173 -4.52 11.73 -0.81
N ARG A 174 -3.73 10.71 -0.41
CA ARG A 174 -2.98 9.87 -1.36
C ARG A 174 -3.90 9.10 -2.29
N GLU A 175 -4.93 8.45 -1.76
CA GLU A 175 -5.87 7.68 -2.57
C GLU A 175 -6.74 8.59 -3.45
N SER A 176 -7.14 9.76 -2.96
CA SER A 176 -7.82 10.80 -3.76
C SER A 176 -6.94 11.28 -4.93
N TRP A 177 -5.66 11.56 -4.64
CA TRP A 177 -4.70 12.01 -5.65
C TRP A 177 -4.43 10.92 -6.69
N ASP A 178 -4.24 9.66 -6.27
CA ASP A 178 -4.02 8.53 -7.16
C ASP A 178 -5.22 8.30 -8.09
N ALA A 179 -6.44 8.35 -7.55
CA ALA A 179 -7.65 8.19 -8.33
C ALA A 179 -7.82 9.32 -9.37
N TRP A 180 -7.51 10.57 -9.01
CA TRP A 180 -7.58 11.70 -9.94
C TRP A 180 -6.49 11.62 -11.01
N THR A 181 -5.25 11.32 -10.62
CA THR A 181 -4.12 11.13 -11.56
C THR A 181 -4.39 10.02 -12.57
N ALA A 182 -5.11 8.96 -12.18
CA ALA A 182 -5.50 7.87 -13.09
C ALA A 182 -6.47 8.32 -14.22
N LEU A 183 -7.10 9.49 -14.10
CA LEU A 183 -7.99 10.06 -15.13
C LEU A 183 -7.29 11.05 -16.05
N LYS A 184 -5.98 11.27 -15.90
CA LYS A 184 -5.22 12.23 -16.70
C LYS A 184 -5.43 12.02 -18.20
N GLY A 185 -5.73 13.10 -18.92
CA GLY A 185 -6.02 13.11 -20.35
C GLY A 185 -7.46 12.75 -20.71
N LYS A 186 -8.33 12.40 -19.74
CA LYS A 186 -9.76 12.22 -20.02
C LYS A 186 -10.48 13.56 -20.15
N SER A 187 -11.35 13.65 -21.16
CA SER A 187 -12.26 14.77 -21.33
C SER A 187 -13.31 14.82 -20.21
N PRO A 188 -13.94 15.98 -19.97
CA PRO A 188 -15.07 16.10 -19.04
C PRO A 188 -16.22 15.13 -19.38
N GLU A 189 -16.52 14.92 -20.65
CA GLU A 189 -17.61 14.02 -21.09
C GLU A 189 -17.30 12.56 -20.73
N ASP A 190 -16.06 12.12 -20.96
CA ASP A 190 -15.66 10.74 -20.64
C ASP A 190 -15.47 10.55 -19.13
N ALA A 191 -15.11 11.60 -18.40
CA ALA A 191 -15.11 11.58 -16.94
C ALA A 191 -16.53 11.41 -16.38
N LYS A 192 -17.55 12.08 -16.95
CA LYS A 192 -18.97 11.89 -16.56
C LYS A 192 -19.47 10.46 -16.86
N LYS A 193 -19.11 9.88 -18.00
CA LYS A 193 -19.43 8.47 -18.29
C LYS A 193 -18.76 7.52 -17.29
N THR A 194 -17.49 7.79 -16.97
CA THR A 194 -16.73 7.01 -15.99
C THR A 194 -17.36 7.13 -14.59
N PHE A 195 -17.87 8.31 -14.24
CA PHE A 195 -18.64 8.53 -13.00
C PHE A 195 -19.89 7.64 -12.95
N CYS A 196 -20.71 7.64 -14.01
CA CYS A 196 -21.95 6.86 -14.03
C CYS A 196 -21.69 5.36 -13.94
N LEU A 197 -20.65 4.87 -14.64
CA LEU A 197 -20.20 3.47 -14.50
C LEU A 197 -19.77 3.16 -13.07
N THR A 198 -18.92 4.00 -12.48
CA THR A 198 -18.42 3.82 -11.11
C THR A 198 -19.56 3.89 -10.09
N TRP A 199 -20.58 4.71 -10.33
CA TRP A 199 -21.77 4.79 -9.49
C TRP A 199 -22.51 3.44 -9.47
N ALA A 200 -22.73 2.83 -10.64
CA ALA A 200 -23.36 1.52 -10.75
C ALA A 200 -22.51 0.44 -10.07
N GLU A 201 -21.19 0.43 -10.29
CA GLU A 201 -20.26 -0.51 -9.63
C GLU A 201 -20.33 -0.39 -8.10
N ALA A 202 -20.36 0.84 -7.58
CA ALA A 202 -20.43 1.08 -6.15
C ALA A 202 -21.71 0.51 -5.52
N HIS A 203 -22.84 0.60 -6.23
CA HIS A 203 -24.14 0.07 -5.78
C HIS A 203 -24.24 -1.44 -5.95
N ALA A 204 -23.66 -2.00 -7.01
CA ALA A 204 -23.56 -3.44 -7.20
C ALA A 204 -22.75 -4.11 -6.08
N ASP A 205 -21.68 -3.48 -5.60
CA ASP A 205 -20.90 -3.92 -4.43
C ASP A 205 -21.23 -3.12 -3.16
N SER A 206 -22.52 -2.99 -2.88
CA SER A 206 -23.03 -2.24 -1.72
C SER A 206 -22.45 -2.70 -0.39
N LYS A 207 -22.16 -4.00 -0.22
CA LYS A 207 -21.59 -4.57 1.02
C LYS A 207 -20.18 -4.05 1.31
N THR A 208 -19.39 -3.82 0.26
CA THR A 208 -18.02 -3.31 0.37
C THR A 208 -17.99 -1.78 0.44
N ASN A 209 -18.97 -1.11 -0.16
CA ASN A 209 -18.98 0.34 -0.28
C ASN A 209 -19.77 1.05 0.83
N PHE A 210 -20.93 0.51 1.21
CA PHE A 210 -21.88 1.18 2.10
C PHE A 210 -22.02 0.44 3.42
N ARG A 211 -22.33 1.22 4.47
CA ARG A 211 -22.75 0.68 5.76
C ARG A 211 -24.19 0.18 5.62
N ALA A 212 -24.46 -0.99 6.17
CA ALA A 212 -25.82 -1.54 6.28
C ALA A 212 -26.72 -0.62 7.11
#